data_AF-A0A7S1N142-F1
#
_entry.id   AF-A0A7S1N142-F1
#
_cell.length_a   1.000
_cell.length_b   1.000
_cell.length_c   1.000
_cell.angle_alpha   90.00
_cell.angle_beta   90.00
_cell.angle_gamma   90.00
#
_symmetry.space_group_name_H-M   'P 1'
#
loop_
_entity.id
_entity.type
_entity.pdbx_description
1 polymer ?
#
loop_
_entity_poly.entity_id
_entity_poly.type
_entity_poly.pdbx_seq_one_letter_code
_entity_poly.pdbx_strand_id
1 'polypeptide(L)'
;FRPQGTVTMAIGAAGPGAWNLHEGPLSSSLTIAVETLVIEIGFQAVVRFFSSEAWGSSVKENSRLLGYEVMGTLLCLYFGLYGSWLWFPAEIGIQCPDHLYDDWAPVATLLRWHVAYQLWGLATAYRLPSLRKAETFVHHSLAALAAAVALLPYGHYYAPFFVGVSELTGAFLFFVDVFKLFPGLREAYPVLNLAFRALFALAHIALRCLYWPYVALLMMNENVRQLTSGQARYPVVTTLNIFGNVILTALQLYWGVLIIRMASRSLNQVRTVDSGTTEPLLKSDSSESSG
;
A
#
# COMPACT_ATOMS: atom_id res chain seq x y z
N PHE A 1 -51.13 -5.07 0.71
CA PHE A 1 -50.37 -6.08 1.47
C PHE A 1 -48.87 -5.83 1.28
N ARG A 2 -48.28 -5.06 2.19
CA ARG A 2 -46.83 -4.92 2.39
C ARG A 2 -46.55 -5.46 3.79
N PRO A 3 -45.51 -6.28 4.03
CA PRO A 3 -45.13 -6.59 5.39
C PRO A 3 -44.42 -5.38 5.99
N GLN A 4 -45.00 -4.83 7.05
CA GLN A 4 -44.32 -3.97 8.00
C GLN A 4 -43.40 -4.85 8.85
N GLY A 5 -42.10 -4.61 8.74
CA GLY A 5 -41.07 -5.16 9.62
C GLY A 5 -40.19 -4.01 10.06
N THR A 6 -40.62 -3.29 11.08
CA THR A 6 -39.85 -2.22 11.73
C THR A 6 -38.75 -2.87 12.55
N VAL A 7 -37.53 -2.96 12.01
CA VAL A 7 -36.34 -3.23 12.81
C VAL A 7 -35.86 -1.88 13.35
N THR A 8 -36.32 -1.56 14.55
CA THR A 8 -35.75 -0.47 15.35
C THR A 8 -34.38 -0.93 15.84
N MET A 9 -33.32 -0.70 15.06
CA MET A 9 -31.96 -0.78 15.59
C MET A 9 -31.76 0.44 16.49
N ALA A 10 -31.74 0.19 17.80
CA ALA A 10 -31.30 1.18 18.77
C ALA A 10 -29.84 1.51 18.48
N ILE A 11 -29.61 2.61 17.78
CA ILE A 11 -28.30 3.28 17.73
C ILE A 11 -28.09 3.85 19.13
N GLY A 12 -27.49 3.04 19.99
CA GLY A 12 -26.98 3.50 21.27
C GLY A 12 -25.97 4.61 20.99
N ALA A 13 -26.28 5.82 21.47
CA ALA A 13 -25.34 6.92 21.51
C ALA A 13 -24.07 6.45 22.24
N ALA A 14 -23.00 6.21 21.48
CA ALA A 14 -21.68 6.06 22.04
C ALA A 14 -21.31 7.41 22.66
N GLY A 15 -21.49 7.52 23.97
CA GLY A 15 -20.91 8.61 24.73
C GLY A 15 -19.38 8.64 24.57
N PRO A 16 -18.70 9.70 25.03
CA PRO A 16 -17.24 9.81 25.03
C PRO A 16 -16.66 8.82 26.07
N GLY A 17 -16.75 7.53 25.76
CA GLY A 17 -16.12 6.43 26.47
C GLY A 17 -14.65 6.43 26.13
N ALA A 18 -13.84 6.53 27.18
CA ALA A 18 -12.40 6.57 27.14
C ALA A 18 -11.81 5.52 26.18
N TRP A 19 -10.82 5.95 25.41
CA TRP A 19 -9.88 5.10 24.68
C TRP A 19 -9.15 4.20 25.67
N ASN A 20 -9.76 3.09 26.08
CA ASN A 20 -9.08 2.05 26.82
C ASN A 20 -8.05 1.43 25.87
N LEU A 21 -6.77 1.78 26.06
CA LEU A 21 -5.65 1.33 25.24
C LEU A 21 -5.52 -0.21 25.18
N HIS A 22 -6.18 -0.94 26.08
CA HIS A 22 -6.20 -2.40 26.07
C HIS A 22 -7.25 -3.01 25.12
N GLU A 23 -8.35 -2.31 24.79
CA GLU A 23 -9.45 -2.86 23.96
C GLU A 23 -9.79 -1.97 22.74
N GLY A 24 -9.04 -0.89 22.53
CA GLY A 24 -9.26 0.03 21.43
C GLY A 24 -8.88 -0.54 20.06
N PRO A 25 -9.40 0.05 18.96
CA PRO A 25 -9.10 -0.42 17.60
C PRO A 25 -7.59 -0.41 17.27
N LEU A 26 -6.81 0.46 17.92
CA LEU A 26 -5.35 0.46 17.81
C LEU A 26 -4.68 -0.74 18.49
N SER A 27 -5.19 -1.25 19.62
CA SER A 27 -4.63 -2.43 20.27
C SER A 27 -4.81 -3.67 19.39
N SER A 28 -5.98 -3.82 18.78
CA SER A 28 -6.22 -4.88 17.80
C SER A 28 -5.28 -4.79 16.58
N SER A 29 -5.02 -3.57 16.08
CA SER A 29 -4.10 -3.36 14.96
C SER A 29 -2.66 -3.71 15.33
N LEU A 30 -2.22 -3.38 16.55
CA LEU A 30 -0.89 -3.73 17.04
C LEU A 30 -0.73 -5.25 17.20
N THR A 31 -1.73 -5.94 17.76
CA THR A 31 -1.73 -7.40 17.87
C THR A 31 -1.60 -8.05 16.49
N ILE A 32 -2.41 -7.63 15.52
CA ILE A 32 -2.34 -8.13 14.13
C ILE A 32 -0.95 -7.86 13.53
N ALA A 33 -0.35 -6.70 13.76
CA ALA A 33 0.98 -6.37 13.25
C ALA A 33 2.06 -7.30 13.83
N VAL A 34 1.99 -7.57 15.14
CA VAL A 34 2.91 -8.50 15.82
C VAL A 34 2.73 -9.92 15.30
N GLU A 35 1.49 -10.40 15.19
CA GLU A 35 1.18 -11.73 14.65
C GLU A 35 1.71 -11.88 13.22
N THR A 36 1.47 -10.89 12.37
CA THR A 36 1.97 -10.84 10.99
C THR A 36 3.49 -10.91 10.95
N LEU A 37 4.18 -10.15 11.82
CA LEU A 37 5.64 -10.18 11.92
C LEU A 37 6.14 -11.56 12.40
N VAL A 38 5.47 -12.19 13.35
CA VAL A 38 5.81 -13.54 13.84
C VAL A 38 5.64 -14.57 12.72
N ILE A 39 4.56 -14.50 11.95
CA ILE A 39 4.32 -15.39 10.81
C ILE A 39 5.41 -15.19 9.74
N GLU A 40 5.75 -13.94 9.40
CA GLU A 40 6.85 -13.64 8.47
C GLU A 40 8.17 -14.27 8.95
N ILE A 41 8.53 -14.07 10.22
CA ILE A 41 9.77 -14.62 10.81
C ILE A 41 9.74 -16.16 10.81
N GLY A 42 8.59 -16.77 11.13
CA GLY A 42 8.40 -18.21 11.08
C GLY A 42 8.60 -18.75 9.67
N PHE A 43 7.99 -18.11 8.66
CA PHE A 43 8.18 -18.45 7.25
C PHE A 43 9.65 -18.32 6.84
N GLN A 44 10.34 -17.25 7.23
CA GLN A 44 11.77 -17.09 6.96
C GLN A 44 12.61 -18.22 7.55
N ALA A 45 12.28 -18.68 8.75
CA ALA A 45 12.98 -19.79 9.41
C ALA A 45 12.75 -21.10 8.66
N VAL A 46 11.51 -21.39 8.25
CA VAL A 46 11.15 -22.56 7.43
C VAL A 46 11.90 -22.53 6.10
N VAL A 47 11.84 -21.43 5.36
CA VAL A 47 12.56 -21.29 4.09
C VAL A 47 14.07 -21.50 4.29
N ARG A 48 14.68 -20.92 5.33
CA ARG A 48 16.11 -21.13 5.61
C ARG A 48 16.46 -22.58 5.90
N PHE A 49 15.58 -23.29 6.59
CA PHE A 49 15.80 -24.68 6.94
C PHE A 49 15.71 -25.60 5.72
N PHE A 50 14.72 -25.39 4.84
CA PHE A 50 14.49 -26.25 3.66
C PHE A 50 15.24 -25.81 2.39
N SER A 51 15.73 -24.57 2.31
CA SER A 51 16.40 -24.05 1.10
C SER A 51 17.82 -24.60 0.89
N SER A 52 18.46 -25.19 1.90
CA SER A 52 19.81 -25.74 1.75
C SER A 52 19.90 -26.97 0.84
N GLU A 53 18.78 -27.66 0.56
CA GLU A 53 18.79 -28.87 -0.27
C GLU A 53 18.04 -28.74 -1.60
N ALA A 54 16.95 -27.96 -1.67
CA ALA A 54 16.06 -27.97 -2.84
C ALA A 54 16.03 -26.69 -3.69
N TRP A 55 16.51 -25.54 -3.19
CA TRP A 55 16.22 -24.22 -3.80
C TRP A 55 17.46 -23.36 -4.07
N GLY A 56 18.66 -23.87 -3.80
CA GLY A 56 19.94 -23.19 -4.06
C GLY A 56 20.32 -22.12 -3.02
N SER A 57 21.60 -21.70 -3.05
CA SER A 57 22.18 -20.75 -2.07
C SER A 57 21.51 -19.38 -2.09
N SER A 58 21.05 -18.92 -3.26
CA SER A 58 20.41 -17.62 -3.44
C SER A 58 19.13 -17.47 -2.59
N VAL A 59 18.32 -18.53 -2.45
CA VAL A 59 17.10 -18.52 -1.61
C VAL A 59 17.45 -18.43 -0.14
N LYS A 60 18.49 -19.12 0.30
CA LYS A 60 18.95 -19.07 1.69
C LYS A 60 19.47 -17.67 2.06
N GLU A 61 20.24 -17.05 1.16
CA GLU A 61 20.79 -15.70 1.33
C GLU A 61 19.69 -14.63 1.38
N ASN A 62 18.69 -14.76 0.51
CA ASN A 62 17.61 -13.78 0.38
C ASN A 62 16.33 -14.14 1.15
N SER A 63 16.36 -15.17 1.99
CA SER A 63 15.15 -15.71 2.63
C SER A 63 14.35 -14.67 3.42
N ARG A 64 15.05 -13.68 4.02
CA ARG A 64 14.44 -12.58 4.76
C ARG A 64 13.63 -11.68 3.84
N LEU A 65 14.24 -11.26 2.74
CA LEU A 65 13.56 -10.43 1.75
C LEU A 65 12.42 -11.22 1.10
N LEU A 66 12.63 -12.48 0.75
CA LEU A 66 11.55 -13.34 0.24
C LEU A 66 10.35 -13.43 1.20
N GLY A 67 10.59 -13.58 2.50
CA GLY A 67 9.51 -13.57 3.49
C GLY A 67 8.73 -12.25 3.51
N TYR A 68 9.44 -11.12 3.43
CA TYR A 68 8.83 -9.80 3.29
C TYR A 68 8.01 -9.68 1.98
N GLU A 69 8.57 -10.10 0.84
CA GLU A 69 7.88 -10.03 -0.45
C GLU A 69 6.60 -10.88 -0.48
N VAL A 70 6.66 -12.11 0.06
CA VAL A 70 5.50 -13.02 0.12
C VAL A 70 4.41 -12.45 1.02
N MET A 71 4.77 -11.99 2.22
CA MET A 71 3.81 -11.41 3.15
C MET A 71 3.19 -10.12 2.58
N GLY A 72 4.02 -9.24 2.02
CA GLY A 72 3.58 -8.03 1.36
C GLY A 72 2.62 -8.31 0.20
N THR A 73 2.91 -9.31 -0.62
CA THR A 73 2.02 -9.76 -1.70
C THR A 73 0.65 -10.18 -1.18
N LEU A 74 0.61 -11.05 -0.16
CA LEU A 74 -0.64 -11.56 0.40
C LEU A 74 -1.50 -10.43 0.99
N LEU A 75 -0.87 -9.52 1.74
CA LEU A 75 -1.57 -8.39 2.36
C LEU A 75 -2.07 -7.40 1.30
N CYS A 76 -1.25 -7.01 0.32
CA CYS A 76 -1.69 -6.12 -0.76
C CYS A 76 -2.78 -6.75 -1.64
N LEU A 77 -2.76 -8.07 -1.87
CA LEU A 77 -3.86 -8.77 -2.54
C LEU A 77 -5.15 -8.72 -1.72
N TYR A 78 -5.07 -8.98 -0.41
CA TYR A 78 -6.22 -8.86 0.48
C TYR A 78 -6.81 -7.44 0.44
N PHE A 79 -5.98 -6.41 0.62
CA PHE A 79 -6.42 -5.00 0.55
C PHE A 79 -6.99 -4.63 -0.81
N GLY A 80 -6.31 -5.01 -1.89
CA GLY A 80 -6.74 -4.75 -3.26
C GLY A 80 -8.10 -5.37 -3.57
N LEU A 81 -8.29 -6.64 -3.22
CA LEU A 81 -9.53 -7.37 -3.50
C LEU A 81 -10.68 -6.92 -2.58
N TYR A 82 -10.46 -6.88 -1.28
CA TYR A 82 -11.50 -6.50 -0.32
C TYR A 82 -11.87 -5.02 -0.46
N GLY A 83 -10.90 -4.14 -0.68
CA GLY A 83 -11.13 -2.73 -0.98
C GLY A 83 -11.90 -2.51 -2.28
N SER A 84 -11.58 -3.26 -3.34
CA SER A 84 -12.33 -3.21 -4.60
C SER A 84 -13.78 -3.67 -4.43
N TRP A 85 -13.99 -4.72 -3.64
CA TRP A 85 -15.33 -5.21 -3.31
C TRP A 85 -16.15 -4.17 -2.53
N LEU A 86 -15.52 -3.34 -1.69
CA LEU A 86 -16.20 -2.25 -0.99
C LEU A 86 -16.39 -0.99 -1.85
N TRP A 87 -15.41 -0.65 -2.70
CA TRP A 87 -15.34 0.63 -3.40
C TRP A 87 -16.20 0.71 -4.67
N PHE A 88 -16.22 -0.36 -5.48
CA PHE A 88 -16.88 -0.31 -6.79
C PHE A 88 -18.41 -0.47 -6.75
N PRO A 89 -19.00 -1.23 -5.80
CA PRO A 89 -20.45 -1.24 -5.66
C PRO A 89 -20.99 0.13 -5.23
N ALA A 90 -22.17 0.49 -5.71
CA ALA A 90 -22.88 1.71 -5.28
C ALA A 90 -23.24 1.71 -3.79
N GLU A 91 -23.12 0.55 -3.12
CA GLU A 91 -23.45 0.39 -1.71
C GLU A 91 -22.68 1.34 -0.80
N ILE A 92 -21.43 1.70 -1.11
CA ILE A 92 -20.67 2.62 -0.26
C ILE A 92 -21.30 4.01 -0.15
N GLY A 93 -21.92 4.52 -1.23
CA GLY A 93 -22.65 5.79 -1.18
C GLY A 93 -24.01 5.69 -0.47
N ILE A 94 -24.54 4.47 -0.32
CA ILE A 94 -25.76 4.22 0.46
C ILE A 94 -25.42 4.09 1.95
N GLN A 95 -24.31 3.43 2.28
CA GLN A 95 -23.88 3.16 3.65
C GLN A 95 -23.17 4.35 4.31
N CYS A 96 -22.53 5.21 3.51
CA CYS A 96 -21.92 6.45 3.99
C CYS A 96 -22.45 7.67 3.22
N PRO A 97 -23.71 8.10 3.42
CA PRO A 97 -24.24 9.33 2.80
C PRO A 97 -23.46 10.60 3.16
N ASP A 98 -22.98 10.72 4.40
CA ASP A 98 -21.96 11.69 4.80
C ASP A 98 -20.58 11.06 4.53
N HIS A 99 -20.01 11.41 3.38
CA HIS A 99 -18.77 10.81 2.92
C HIS A 99 -17.58 11.04 3.87
N LEU A 100 -17.66 12.03 4.77
CA LEU A 100 -16.60 12.35 5.70
C LEU A 100 -16.82 11.84 7.11
N TYR A 101 -18.06 11.70 7.60
CA TYR A 101 -18.29 11.45 9.03
C TYR A 101 -19.14 10.24 9.37
N ASP A 102 -19.61 9.48 8.36
CA ASP A 102 -20.29 8.22 8.60
C ASP A 102 -19.31 7.09 8.91
N ASP A 103 -19.78 6.14 9.72
CA ASP A 103 -19.05 4.92 10.07
C ASP A 103 -19.63 3.73 9.29
N TRP A 104 -18.77 2.79 8.93
CA TRP A 104 -19.16 1.55 8.28
C TRP A 104 -18.22 0.42 8.72
N ALA A 105 -18.78 -0.58 9.41
CA ALA A 105 -18.01 -1.64 10.07
C ALA A 105 -17.05 -2.43 9.14
N PRO A 106 -17.41 -2.75 7.88
CA PRO A 106 -16.48 -3.37 6.92
C PRO A 106 -15.25 -2.51 6.64
N VAL A 107 -15.42 -1.19 6.55
CA VAL A 107 -14.33 -0.23 6.33
C VAL A 107 -13.47 -0.08 7.57
N ALA A 108 -14.07 -0.01 8.76
CA ALA A 108 -13.32 0.00 10.02
C ALA A 108 -12.42 -1.26 10.15
N THR A 109 -12.91 -2.41 9.70
CA THR A 109 -12.11 -3.64 9.63
C THR A 109 -10.96 -3.52 8.63
N LEU A 110 -11.22 -3.05 7.40
CA LEU A 110 -10.17 -2.80 6.40
C LEU A 110 -9.08 -1.86 6.95
N LEU A 111 -9.47 -0.77 7.60
CA LEU A 111 -8.58 0.22 8.19
C LEU A 111 -7.70 -0.36 9.31
N ARG A 112 -8.26 -1.17 10.22
CA ARG A 112 -7.49 -1.85 11.28
C ARG A 112 -6.39 -2.75 10.71
N TRP A 113 -6.74 -3.55 9.70
CA TRP A 113 -5.77 -4.38 8.99
C TRP A 113 -4.71 -3.53 8.29
N HIS A 114 -5.09 -2.40 7.68
CA HIS A 114 -4.14 -1.52 7.01
C HIS A 114 -3.18 -0.86 8.00
N VAL A 115 -3.65 -0.34 9.13
CA VAL A 115 -2.77 0.16 10.21
C VAL A 115 -1.78 -0.93 10.62
N ALA A 116 -2.25 -2.16 10.83
CA ALA A 116 -1.38 -3.28 11.18
C ALA A 116 -0.31 -3.55 10.12
N TYR A 117 -0.69 -3.56 8.84
CA TYR A 117 0.22 -3.71 7.70
C TYR A 117 1.27 -2.60 7.65
N GLN A 118 0.89 -1.34 7.89
CA GLN A 118 1.84 -0.23 7.87
C GLN A 118 2.84 -0.30 9.05
N LEU A 119 2.37 -0.69 10.23
CA LEU A 119 3.24 -0.92 11.40
C LEU A 119 4.20 -2.10 11.18
N TRP A 120 3.69 -3.19 10.62
CA TRP A 120 4.50 -4.33 10.18
C TRP A 120 5.57 -3.89 9.17
N GLY A 121 5.19 -3.13 8.15
CA GLY A 121 6.10 -2.59 7.14
C GLY A 121 7.22 -1.74 7.74
N LEU A 122 6.90 -0.86 8.70
CA LEU A 122 7.90 -0.07 9.44
C LEU A 122 8.86 -0.94 10.25
N ALA A 123 8.34 -1.94 10.97
CA ALA A 123 9.15 -2.85 11.77
C ALA A 123 10.09 -3.68 10.90
N THR A 124 9.60 -4.19 9.76
CA THR A 124 10.40 -4.96 8.81
C THR A 124 11.41 -4.09 8.08
N ALA A 125 11.05 -2.86 7.69
CA ALA A 125 11.99 -1.88 7.11
C ALA A 125 13.12 -1.53 8.10
N TYR A 126 12.80 -1.38 9.39
CA TYR A 126 13.82 -1.19 10.42
C TYR A 126 14.72 -2.42 10.58
N ARG A 127 14.17 -3.65 10.53
CA ARG A 127 14.94 -4.89 10.68
C ARG A 127 15.84 -5.22 9.48
N LEU A 128 15.43 -4.88 8.26
CA LEU A 128 16.12 -5.25 7.03
C LEU A 128 16.85 -4.04 6.44
N PRO A 129 18.21 -3.98 6.52
CA PRO A 129 18.96 -2.80 6.10
C PRO A 129 18.70 -2.32 4.66
N SER A 130 18.43 -3.24 3.73
CA SER A 130 18.13 -2.93 2.33
C SER A 130 16.82 -2.15 2.14
N LEU A 131 15.92 -2.18 3.13
CA LEU A 131 14.63 -1.49 3.13
C LEU A 131 14.66 -0.15 3.89
N ARG A 132 15.80 0.22 4.51
CA ARG A 132 15.93 1.45 5.32
C ARG A 132 16.08 2.71 4.47
N LYS A 133 15.13 2.96 3.59
CA LYS A 133 15.07 4.18 2.78
C LYS A 133 14.14 5.18 3.47
N ALA A 134 14.53 6.45 3.47
CA ALA A 134 13.71 7.53 4.07
C ALA A 134 12.29 7.53 3.49
N GLU A 135 12.19 7.33 2.19
CA GLU A 135 10.92 7.20 1.47
C GLU A 135 10.00 6.12 2.04
N THR A 136 10.53 4.93 2.32
CA THR A 136 9.79 3.81 2.93
C THR A 136 9.24 4.21 4.30
N PHE A 137 10.07 4.79 5.18
CA PHE A 137 9.63 5.23 6.50
C PHE A 137 8.57 6.33 6.43
N VAL A 138 8.76 7.33 5.58
CA VAL A 138 7.81 8.44 5.41
C VAL A 138 6.49 7.91 4.87
N HIS A 139 6.52 7.07 3.83
CA HIS A 139 5.32 6.48 3.24
C HIS A 139 4.52 5.66 4.26
N HIS A 140 5.16 4.67 4.90
CA HIS A 140 4.46 3.79 5.83
C HIS A 140 3.96 4.54 7.07
N SER A 141 4.71 5.53 7.57
CA SER A 141 4.27 6.35 8.72
C SER A 141 3.05 7.21 8.38
N LEU A 142 3.07 7.87 7.21
CA LEU A 142 1.93 8.70 6.77
C LEU A 142 0.71 7.84 6.44
N ALA A 143 0.91 6.67 5.81
CA ALA A 143 -0.16 5.73 5.54
C ALA A 143 -0.77 5.16 6.83
N ALA A 144 0.06 4.78 7.81
CA ALA A 144 -0.39 4.33 9.13
C ALA A 144 -1.21 5.42 9.83
N LEU A 145 -0.69 6.65 9.85
CA LEU A 145 -1.37 7.78 10.47
C LEU A 145 -2.71 8.08 9.78
N ALA A 146 -2.75 8.10 8.45
CA ALA A 146 -3.97 8.34 7.69
C ALA A 146 -5.04 7.27 7.99
N ALA A 147 -4.66 5.99 7.99
CA ALA A 147 -5.57 4.89 8.31
C ALA A 147 -6.02 4.92 9.79
N ALA A 148 -5.11 5.23 10.72
CA ALA A 148 -5.43 5.34 12.14
C ALA A 148 -6.38 6.51 12.44
N VAL A 149 -6.21 7.63 11.76
CA VAL A 149 -7.13 8.77 11.81
C VAL A 149 -8.49 8.40 11.22
N ALA A 150 -8.52 7.64 10.12
CA ALA A 150 -9.78 7.22 9.52
C ALA A 150 -10.62 6.33 10.46
N LEU A 151 -10.01 5.63 11.41
CA LEU A 151 -10.74 4.91 12.48
C LEU A 151 -11.52 5.84 13.43
N LEU A 152 -11.34 7.16 13.35
CA LEU A 152 -12.14 8.16 14.04
C LEU A 152 -13.36 8.54 13.19
N PRO A 153 -14.36 7.66 13.07
CA PRO A 153 -15.33 7.59 11.94
C PRO A 153 -15.18 8.74 10.92
N TYR A 154 -14.08 8.69 10.16
CA TYR A 154 -13.66 9.81 9.32
C TYR A 154 -13.18 9.32 7.95
N GLY A 155 -13.81 9.82 6.90
CA GLY A 155 -13.46 9.50 5.52
C GLY A 155 -13.68 8.03 5.15
N HIS A 156 -14.58 7.31 5.84
CA HIS A 156 -14.87 5.90 5.57
C HIS A 156 -15.36 5.67 4.13
N TYR A 157 -16.07 6.62 3.54
CA TYR A 157 -16.44 6.55 2.13
C TYR A 157 -15.21 6.44 1.22
N TYR A 158 -14.15 7.21 1.47
CA TYR A 158 -12.95 7.22 0.62
C TYR A 158 -11.91 6.15 1.00
N ALA A 159 -11.97 5.61 2.22
CA ALA A 159 -10.98 4.68 2.74
C ALA A 159 -10.79 3.42 1.86
N PRO A 160 -11.83 2.71 1.38
CA PRO A 160 -11.67 1.54 0.52
C PRO A 160 -10.84 1.78 -0.73
N PHE A 161 -10.88 2.98 -1.29
CA PHE A 161 -10.00 3.35 -2.38
C PHE A 161 -8.54 3.48 -1.91
N PHE A 162 -8.30 4.34 -0.91
CA PHE A 162 -6.95 4.70 -0.49
C PHE A 162 -6.18 3.55 0.16
N VAL A 163 -6.82 2.79 1.04
CA VAL A 163 -6.17 1.67 1.77
C VAL A 163 -6.42 0.31 1.14
N GLY A 164 -7.24 0.26 0.08
CA GLY A 164 -7.68 -0.97 -0.56
C GLY A 164 -7.32 -1.02 -2.04
N VAL A 165 -8.16 -0.45 -2.91
CA VAL A 165 -7.97 -0.47 -4.37
C VAL A 165 -6.56 -0.05 -4.79
N SER A 166 -6.03 0.99 -4.16
CA SER A 166 -4.69 1.48 -4.46
C SER A 166 -3.60 0.44 -4.17
N GLU A 167 -3.76 -0.41 -3.14
CA GLU A 167 -2.79 -1.43 -2.73
C GLU A 167 -2.66 -2.58 -3.73
N LEU A 168 -3.60 -2.74 -4.66
CA LEU A 168 -3.49 -3.73 -5.73
C LEU A 168 -2.22 -3.54 -6.56
N THR A 169 -1.75 -2.29 -6.73
CA THR A 169 -0.49 -2.01 -7.41
C THR A 169 0.72 -2.57 -6.65
N GLY A 170 0.64 -2.60 -5.31
CA GLY A 170 1.68 -3.14 -4.45
C GLY A 170 1.86 -4.64 -4.63
N ALA A 171 0.78 -5.40 -4.82
CA ALA A 171 0.85 -6.83 -5.08
C ALA A 171 1.70 -7.15 -6.33
N PHE A 172 1.51 -6.40 -7.42
CA PHE A 172 2.34 -6.57 -8.63
C PHE A 172 3.80 -6.16 -8.40
N LEU A 173 4.06 -5.13 -7.58
CA LEU A 173 5.41 -4.70 -7.25
C LEU A 173 6.19 -5.78 -6.51
N PHE A 174 5.60 -6.42 -5.49
CA PHE A 174 6.25 -7.49 -4.74
C PHE A 174 6.64 -8.66 -5.67
N PHE A 175 5.80 -9.03 -6.65
CA PHE A 175 6.19 -10.01 -7.66
C PHE A 175 7.39 -9.56 -8.50
N VAL A 176 7.41 -8.30 -8.94
CA VAL A 176 8.55 -7.73 -9.68
C VAL A 176 9.83 -7.80 -8.84
N ASP A 177 9.75 -7.53 -7.55
CA ASP A 177 10.89 -7.54 -6.63
C ASP A 177 11.38 -8.96 -6.34
N VAL A 178 10.48 -9.95 -6.24
CA VAL A 178 10.87 -11.39 -6.22
C VAL A 178 11.72 -11.76 -7.44
N PHE A 179 11.32 -11.36 -8.66
CA PHE A 179 12.13 -11.62 -9.86
C PHE A 179 13.48 -10.89 -9.88
N LYS A 180 13.61 -9.76 -9.18
CA LYS A 180 14.90 -9.08 -9.00
C LYS A 180 15.79 -9.81 -8.00
N LEU A 181 15.22 -10.32 -6.92
CA LEU A 181 15.95 -11.05 -5.88
C LEU A 181 16.43 -12.42 -6.35
N PHE A 182 15.72 -13.05 -7.30
CA PHE A 182 16.03 -14.39 -7.80
C PHE A 182 16.28 -14.40 -9.31
N PRO A 183 17.52 -14.10 -9.77
CA PRO A 183 17.86 -14.09 -11.20
C PRO A 183 17.54 -15.40 -11.92
N GLY A 184 17.76 -16.55 -11.28
CA GLY A 184 17.39 -17.85 -11.86
C GLY A 184 15.89 -17.99 -12.16
N LEU A 185 15.02 -17.39 -11.32
CA LEU A 185 13.57 -17.36 -11.58
C LEU A 185 13.25 -16.45 -12.78
N ARG A 186 13.94 -15.32 -12.88
CA ARG A 186 13.81 -14.39 -14.02
C ARG A 186 14.27 -15.02 -15.33
N GLU A 187 15.34 -15.80 -15.32
CA GLU A 187 15.86 -16.52 -16.48
C GLU A 187 14.95 -17.69 -16.88
N ALA A 188 14.39 -18.41 -15.91
CA ALA A 188 13.46 -19.50 -16.15
C ALA A 188 12.09 -19.01 -16.66
N TYR A 189 11.61 -17.85 -16.18
CA TYR A 189 10.29 -17.30 -16.52
C TYR A 189 10.35 -15.83 -16.99
N PRO A 190 11.06 -15.53 -18.10
CA PRO A 190 11.28 -14.15 -18.54
C PRO A 190 9.99 -13.46 -18.98
N VAL A 191 9.06 -14.21 -19.58
CA VAL A 191 7.73 -13.71 -19.99
C VAL A 191 6.89 -13.32 -18.77
N LEU A 192 6.90 -14.15 -17.73
CA LEU A 192 6.15 -13.87 -16.50
C LEU A 192 6.70 -12.64 -15.77
N ASN A 193 8.03 -12.51 -15.68
CA ASN A 193 8.67 -11.31 -15.15
C ASN A 193 8.28 -10.05 -15.97
N LEU A 194 8.31 -10.13 -17.31
CA LEU A 194 7.87 -9.03 -18.16
C LEU A 194 6.40 -8.66 -17.91
N ALA A 195 5.53 -9.67 -17.79
CA ALA A 195 4.10 -9.46 -17.51
C ALA A 195 3.89 -8.73 -16.19
N PHE A 196 4.53 -9.16 -15.09
CA PHE A 196 4.39 -8.46 -13.80
C PHE A 196 4.97 -7.04 -13.83
N ARG A 197 6.09 -6.81 -14.53
CA ARG A 197 6.64 -5.46 -14.71
C ARG A 197 5.68 -4.54 -15.47
N ALA A 198 5.05 -5.06 -16.52
CA ALA A 198 4.06 -4.34 -17.31
C ALA A 198 2.79 -4.07 -16.49
N LEU A 199 2.25 -5.09 -15.80
CA LEU A 199 1.08 -4.96 -14.93
C LEU A 199 1.31 -3.96 -13.81
N PHE A 200 2.45 -4.03 -13.13
CA PHE A 200 2.82 -3.04 -12.11
C PHE A 200 2.85 -1.63 -12.69
N ALA A 201 3.55 -1.41 -13.81
CA ALA A 201 3.65 -0.10 -14.42
C ALA A 201 2.27 0.45 -14.85
N LEU A 202 1.48 -0.36 -15.56
CA LEU A 202 0.15 0.04 -16.03
C LEU A 202 -0.80 0.32 -14.86
N ALA A 203 -0.84 -0.56 -13.86
CA ALA A 203 -1.70 -0.40 -12.69
C ALA A 203 -1.27 0.81 -11.85
N HIS A 204 0.03 1.05 -11.68
CA HIS A 204 0.52 2.23 -10.98
C HIS A 204 0.13 3.52 -11.69
N ILE A 205 0.32 3.61 -13.02
CA ILE A 205 -0.10 4.80 -13.77
C ILE A 205 -1.62 4.99 -13.68
N ALA A 206 -2.41 3.96 -13.96
CA ALA A 206 -3.87 4.06 -13.96
C ALA A 206 -4.44 4.38 -12.56
N LEU A 207 -4.06 3.62 -11.54
CA LEU A 207 -4.65 3.72 -10.21
C LEU A 207 -3.99 4.80 -9.35
N ARG A 208 -2.66 4.91 -9.36
CA ARG A 208 -1.92 5.83 -8.46
C ARG A 208 -1.61 7.18 -9.10
N CYS A 209 -1.39 7.27 -10.42
CA CYS A 209 -1.08 8.55 -11.08
C CYS A 209 -2.30 9.25 -11.67
N LEU A 210 -3.37 8.52 -12.02
CA LEU A 210 -4.57 9.10 -12.61
C LEU A 210 -5.77 9.05 -11.66
N TYR A 211 -6.15 7.86 -11.19
CA TYR A 211 -7.36 7.72 -10.40
C TYR A 211 -7.20 8.25 -8.96
N TRP A 212 -6.04 8.03 -8.32
CA TRP A 212 -5.76 8.54 -6.98
C TRP A 212 -5.86 10.06 -6.88
N PRO A 213 -5.21 10.88 -7.74
CA PRO A 213 -5.38 12.32 -7.68
C PRO A 213 -6.84 12.76 -7.83
N TYR A 214 -7.62 12.08 -8.68
CA TYR A 214 -9.04 12.36 -8.84
C TYR A 214 -9.80 12.14 -7.51
N VAL A 215 -9.65 10.97 -6.88
CA VAL A 215 -10.32 10.67 -5.59
C VAL A 215 -9.81 11.58 -4.47
N ALA A 216 -8.51 11.86 -4.44
CA ALA A 216 -7.91 12.79 -3.48
C ALA A 216 -8.47 14.20 -3.63
N LEU A 217 -8.66 14.71 -4.85
CA LEU A 217 -9.28 16.01 -5.09
C LEU A 217 -10.73 16.06 -4.62
N LEU A 218 -11.51 14.99 -4.82
CA LEU A 218 -12.89 14.90 -4.29
C LEU A 218 -12.91 15.01 -2.77
N MET A 219 -12.12 14.18 -2.08
CA MET A 219 -12.03 14.19 -0.62
C MET A 219 -11.50 15.54 -0.09
N MET A 220 -10.46 16.09 -0.71
CA MET A 220 -9.90 17.39 -0.31
C MET A 220 -10.89 18.54 -0.50
N ASN A 221 -11.64 18.55 -1.61
CA ASN A 221 -12.67 19.56 -1.84
C ASN A 221 -13.76 19.51 -0.75
N GLU A 222 -14.17 18.31 -0.36
CA GLU A 222 -15.16 18.12 0.71
C GLU A 222 -14.62 18.60 2.07
N ASN A 223 -13.36 18.29 2.38
CA ASN A 223 -12.68 18.77 3.57
C ASN A 223 -12.56 20.30 3.60
N VAL A 224 -12.20 20.94 2.49
CA VAL A 224 -12.15 22.41 2.37
C VAL A 224 -13.53 23.01 2.57
N ARG A 225 -14.59 22.41 2.02
CA ARG A 225 -15.98 22.87 2.23
C ARG A 225 -16.39 22.79 3.71
N GLN A 226 -16.08 21.70 4.40
CA GLN A 226 -16.36 21.56 5.83
C GLN A 226 -15.62 22.62 6.67
N LEU A 227 -14.35 22.86 6.37
CA LEU A 227 -13.54 23.88 7.07
C LEU A 227 -14.05 25.29 6.83
N THR A 228 -14.30 25.66 5.57
CA THR A 228 -14.71 27.02 5.18
C THR A 228 -16.15 27.37 5.59
N SER A 229 -17.03 26.37 5.70
CA SER A 229 -18.39 26.54 6.23
C SER A 229 -18.48 26.50 7.76
N GLY A 230 -17.36 26.22 8.46
CA GLY A 230 -17.34 26.07 9.91
C GLY A 230 -18.06 24.83 10.43
N GLN A 231 -18.32 23.84 9.56
CA GLN A 231 -19.05 22.60 9.88
C GLN A 231 -18.13 21.39 10.14
N ALA A 232 -16.81 21.56 10.01
CA ALA A 232 -15.87 20.48 10.26
C ALA A 232 -15.97 19.98 11.72
N ARG A 233 -16.41 18.73 11.90
CA ARG A 233 -16.50 18.07 13.23
C ARG A 233 -15.14 17.96 13.91
N TYR A 234 -14.09 17.74 13.11
CA TYR A 234 -12.70 17.59 13.57
C TYR A 234 -11.74 18.48 12.76
N PRO A 235 -11.71 19.81 12.96
CA PRO A 235 -10.99 20.73 12.08
C PRO A 235 -9.49 20.44 11.93
N VAL A 236 -8.84 20.01 13.03
CA VAL A 236 -7.42 19.63 13.02
C VAL A 236 -7.19 18.37 12.17
N VAL A 237 -8.00 17.33 12.37
CA VAL A 237 -7.95 16.09 11.58
C VAL A 237 -8.21 16.38 10.11
N THR A 238 -9.22 17.20 9.81
CA THR A 238 -9.56 17.62 8.45
C THR A 238 -8.41 18.35 7.77
N THR A 239 -7.75 19.25 8.49
CA THR A 239 -6.57 19.97 7.98
C THR A 239 -5.40 19.02 7.73
N LEU A 240 -5.08 18.15 8.68
CA LEU A 240 -4.00 17.16 8.55
C LEU A 240 -4.26 16.20 7.39
N ASN A 241 -5.51 15.80 7.17
CA ASN A 241 -5.89 14.92 6.07
C ASN A 241 -5.63 15.58 4.70
N ILE A 242 -5.90 16.88 4.54
CA ILE A 242 -5.58 17.61 3.31
C ILE A 242 -4.06 17.59 3.06
N PHE A 243 -3.26 17.98 4.04
CA PHE A 243 -1.80 17.98 3.90
C PHE A 243 -1.22 16.58 3.64
N GLY A 244 -1.70 15.57 4.37
CA GLY A 244 -1.32 14.18 4.17
C GLY A 244 -1.63 13.69 2.75
N ASN A 245 -2.82 14.01 2.22
CA ASN A 245 -3.19 13.67 0.84
C ASN A 245 -2.32 14.36 -0.19
N VAL A 246 -1.95 15.63 0.00
CA VAL A 246 -1.03 16.34 -0.90
C VAL A 246 0.33 15.64 -0.93
N ILE A 247 0.90 15.33 0.23
CA ILE A 247 2.21 14.66 0.33
C ILE A 247 2.16 13.26 -0.30
N LEU A 248 1.15 12.45 0.04
CA LEU A 248 1.01 11.10 -0.49
C LEU A 248 0.78 11.12 -2.00
N THR A 249 0.00 12.07 -2.52
CA THR A 249 -0.23 12.26 -3.97
C THR A 249 1.06 12.65 -4.69
N ALA A 250 1.84 13.59 -4.14
CA ALA A 250 3.13 13.97 -4.70
C ALA A 250 4.09 12.77 -4.77
N LEU A 251 4.09 11.92 -3.74
CA LEU A 251 4.89 10.70 -3.70
C LEU A 251 4.46 9.69 -4.79
N GLN A 252 3.15 9.49 -4.99
CA GLN A 252 2.65 8.64 -6.08
C GLN A 252 3.10 9.15 -7.46
N LEU A 253 3.02 10.46 -7.69
CA LEU A 253 3.44 11.06 -8.96
C LEU A 253 4.95 10.96 -9.16
N TYR A 254 5.74 11.14 -8.10
CA TYR A 254 7.18 10.95 -8.13
C TYR A 254 7.56 9.53 -8.57
N TRP A 255 6.92 8.50 -8.00
CA TRP A 255 7.14 7.12 -8.42
C TRP A 255 6.67 6.84 -9.84
N GLY A 256 5.56 7.43 -10.27
CA GLY A 256 5.11 7.38 -11.67
C GLY A 256 6.18 7.91 -12.64
N VAL A 257 6.82 9.03 -12.31
CA VAL A 257 7.93 9.58 -13.12
C VAL A 257 9.11 8.60 -13.17
N LEU A 258 9.46 7.95 -12.06
CA LEU A 258 10.53 6.94 -12.04
C LEU A 258 10.19 5.74 -12.93
N ILE A 259 8.95 5.25 -12.89
CA ILE A 259 8.48 4.14 -13.73
C ILE A 259 8.60 4.49 -15.20
N ILE A 260 8.12 5.67 -15.61
CA ILE A 260 8.20 6.14 -17.00
C ILE A 260 9.65 6.27 -17.45
N ARG A 261 10.54 6.82 -16.61
CA ARG A 261 11.98 6.93 -16.91
C ARG A 261 12.62 5.56 -17.09
N MET A 262 12.32 4.60 -16.22
CA MET A 262 12.84 3.23 -16.33
C MET A 262 12.34 2.55 -17.62
N ALA A 263 11.06 2.67 -17.94
CA ALA A 263 10.48 2.13 -19.18
C ALA A 263 11.12 2.76 -20.43
N SER A 264 11.29 4.08 -20.45
CA SER A 264 11.90 4.81 -21.57
C SER A 264 13.34 4.38 -21.82
N ARG A 265 14.13 4.17 -20.75
CA ARG A 265 15.51 3.64 -20.86
C ARG A 265 15.53 2.22 -21.43
N SER A 266 14.62 1.35 -21.01
CA SER A 266 14.51 -0.01 -21.55
C SER A 266 14.15 -0.01 -23.04
N LEU A 267 13.25 0.87 -23.49
CA LEU A 267 12.89 1.00 -24.91
C LEU A 267 14.06 1.50 -25.77
N ASN A 268 14.80 2.49 -25.27
CA ASN A 268 15.95 3.01 -25.99
C ASN A 268 17.06 1.96 -26.16
N GLN A 269 17.29 1.11 -25.14
CA GLN A 269 18.25 0.00 -25.23
C GLN A 269 17.87 -1.02 -26.31
N VAL A 270 16.58 -1.37 -26.42
CA VAL A 270 16.10 -2.29 -27.47
C VAL A 270 16.32 -1.67 -28.85
N ARG A 271 15.98 -0.39 -29.02
CA ARG A 271 16.16 0.33 -30.29
C ARG A 271 17.62 0.37 -30.75
N THR A 272 18.57 0.57 -29.84
CA THR A 272 20.01 0.59 -30.19
C THR A 272 20.56 -0.77 -30.60
N VAL A 273 20.00 -1.86 -30.07
CA VAL A 273 20.38 -3.23 -30.46
C VAL A 273 19.85 -3.53 -31.87
N ASP A 274 18.60 -3.15 -32.16
CA ASP A 274 17.97 -3.39 -33.47
C ASP A 274 18.60 -2.55 -34.60
N SER A 275 19.15 -1.37 -34.29
CA SER A 275 19.76 -0.49 -35.29
C SER A 275 21.19 -0.90 -35.70
N GLY A 276 21.76 -1.97 -35.14
CA GLY A 276 23.09 -2.47 -35.52
C GLY A 276 24.26 -1.53 -35.20
N THR A 277 23.99 -0.37 -34.60
CA THR A 277 24.99 0.58 -34.08
C THR A 277 25.50 0.09 -32.74
N THR A 278 26.29 -1.00 -32.73
CA THR A 278 27.17 -1.31 -31.60
C THR A 278 28.34 -0.33 -31.63
N GLU A 279 28.13 0.91 -31.16
CA GLU A 279 29.24 1.66 -30.62
C GLU A 279 29.61 1.00 -29.27
N PRO A 280 30.86 0.56 -29.08
CA PRO A 280 31.30 0.07 -27.79
C PRO A 280 31.32 1.27 -26.85
N LEU A 281 30.32 1.34 -25.96
CA LEU A 281 30.33 2.29 -24.85
C LEU A 281 31.60 2.04 -24.03
N LEU A 282 32.52 2.98 -24.19
CA LEU A 282 33.78 3.11 -23.49
C LEU A 282 33.63 2.74 -22.01
N LYS A 283 34.54 1.86 -21.57
CA LYS A 283 34.99 1.82 -20.19
C LYS A 283 35.48 3.21 -19.78
N SER A 284 34.77 3.84 -18.86
CA SER A 284 35.22 4.94 -17.98
C SER A 284 34.14 5.06 -16.89
N ASP A 285 34.36 4.81 -15.60
CA ASP A 285 35.55 5.08 -14.82
C ASP A 285 35.79 4.01 -13.75
N SER A 286 36.99 3.46 -13.81
CA SER A 286 37.69 2.88 -12.67
C SER A 286 38.69 3.91 -12.16
N SER A 287 38.23 4.91 -11.40
CA SER A 287 39.08 5.72 -10.51
C SER A 287 38.27 6.79 -9.79
N GLU A 288 38.02 6.58 -8.49
CA GLU A 288 38.00 7.58 -7.40
C GLU A 288 37.61 6.81 -6.12
N SER A 289 38.56 6.21 -5.41
CA SER A 289 39.44 6.79 -4.38
C SER A 289 38.71 7.09 -3.06
N SER A 290 38.97 6.23 -2.06
CA SER A 290 39.34 6.58 -0.68
C SER A 290 38.71 7.83 -0.03
N GLY A 291 37.89 7.58 0.98
CA GLY A 291 37.41 8.52 2.00
C GLY A 291 36.46 7.83 2.97
#